data_AF-A0A7S3KDW5-F1
#
_entry.id   AF-A0A7S3KDW5-F1
#
_cell.length_a   1.000
_cell.length_b   1.000
_cell.length_c   1.000
_cell.angle_alpha   90.00
_cell.angle_beta   90.00
_cell.angle_gamma   90.00
#
_symmetry.space_group_name_H-M   'P 1'
#
loop_
_entity.id
_entity.type
_entity.pdbx_description
1 polymer ?
#
loop_
_entity_poly.entity_id
_entity_poly.type
_entity_poly.pdbx_seq_one_letter_code
_entity_poly.pdbx_strand_id
1 'polypeptide(L)'
;KKKFMCEGTNSKGLSRSHKWSNTNKMINKDPSYNGLKTGTTRSAGACLTANFETDYLNLIVITLNSSNDACRWQDTAKLKDWAVDRLNSVEQYLESVKMKEERG
;
A
#
# COMPACT_ATOMS: atom_id res chain seq x y z
N LYS A 1 9.70 -11.41 -7.09
CA LYS A 1 10.16 -11.06 -5.71
C LYS A 1 11.59 -10.52 -5.76
N LYS A 2 11.81 -9.20 -5.71
CA LYS A 2 13.17 -8.63 -5.62
C LYS A 2 13.75 -8.95 -4.24
N LYS A 3 14.82 -9.74 -4.20
CA LYS A 3 15.59 -10.06 -2.99
C LYS A 3 16.91 -9.33 -3.13
N PHE A 4 17.30 -8.59 -2.09
CA PHE A 4 18.61 -7.97 -2.03
C PHE A 4 19.49 -8.85 -1.16
N MET A 5 20.68 -9.15 -1.66
CA MET A 5 21.67 -9.96 -0.96
C MET A 5 22.99 -9.20 -0.91
N CYS A 6 23.61 -9.23 0.25
CA CYS A 6 24.95 -8.70 0.46
C CYS A 6 25.72 -9.70 1.32
N GLU A 7 26.98 -9.92 0.99
CA GLU A 7 27.89 -10.70 1.81
C GLU A 7 28.77 -9.75 2.63
N GLY A 8 28.80 -9.96 3.94
CA GLY A 8 29.63 -9.19 4.85
C GLY A 8 30.59 -10.10 5.59
N THR A 9 31.87 -9.74 5.62
CA THR A 9 32.89 -10.45 6.39
C THR A 9 33.17 -9.68 7.67
N ASN A 10 33.13 -10.36 8.81
CA ASN A 10 33.48 -9.72 10.08
C ASN A 10 35.01 -9.59 10.24
N SER A 11 35.46 -8.89 11.29
CA SER A 11 36.88 -8.71 11.61
C SER A 11 37.67 -10.00 11.88
N LYS A 12 37.00 -11.15 12.00
CA LYS A 12 37.59 -12.48 12.20
C LYS A 12 37.61 -13.32 10.91
N GLY A 13 37.29 -12.73 9.75
CA GLY A 13 37.27 -13.43 8.47
C GLY A 13 36.05 -14.33 8.22
N LEU A 14 35.03 -14.28 9.09
CA LEU A 14 33.81 -15.06 8.93
C LEU A 14 32.80 -14.32 8.03
N SER A 15 32.48 -14.92 6.89
CA SER A 15 31.48 -14.40 5.96
C SER A 15 30.05 -14.70 6.46
N ARG A 16 29.16 -13.71 6.33
CA ARG A 16 27.71 -13.84 6.56
C ARG A 16 26.96 -13.29 5.36
N SER A 17 25.96 -14.05 4.91
CA SER A 17 25.01 -13.57 3.89
C SER A 17 23.86 -12.84 4.57
N HIS A 18 23.65 -11.59 4.17
CA HIS A 18 22.53 -10.76 4.59
C HIS A 18 21.50 -10.68 3.46
N LYS A 19 20.25 -10.95 3.80
CA LYS A 19 19.15 -10.98 2.86
C LYS A 19 18.03 -10.07 3.33
N TRP A 20 17.63 -9.14 2.46
CA TRP A 20 16.51 -8.25 2.72
C TRP A 20 15.38 -8.51 1.75
N SER A 21 14.16 -8.45 2.28
CA SER A 21 12.92 -8.48 1.52
C SER A 21 12.09 -7.25 1.85
N ASN A 22 11.31 -6.79 0.89
CA ASN A 22 10.35 -5.72 1.11
C ASN A 22 9.41 -6.10 2.28
N THR A 23 9.29 -5.20 3.25
CA THR A 23 8.45 -5.37 4.45
C THR A 23 7.00 -4.97 4.22
N ASN A 24 6.69 -4.30 3.11
CA ASN A 24 5.32 -4.01 2.72
C ASN A 24 4.62 -5.31 2.30
N LYS A 25 3.70 -5.79 3.15
CA LYS A 25 2.94 -7.02 2.91
C LYS A 25 1.86 -6.83 1.84
N MET A 26 1.42 -5.60 1.56
CA MET A 26 0.35 -5.32 0.58
C MET A 26 0.77 -5.69 -0.84
N ILE A 27 2.00 -5.36 -1.23
CA ILE A 27 2.57 -5.70 -2.55
C ILE A 27 2.60 -7.22 -2.79
N ASN A 28 2.75 -8.02 -1.73
CA ASN A 28 2.73 -9.47 -1.86
C ASN A 28 1.31 -10.05 -1.91
N LYS A 29 0.31 -9.31 -1.44
CA LYS A 29 -1.08 -9.75 -1.36
C LYS A 29 -1.88 -9.37 -2.61
N ASP A 30 -1.59 -8.22 -3.19
CA ASP A 30 -2.37 -7.66 -4.29
C ASP A 30 -1.41 -6.88 -5.22
N PRO A 31 -1.36 -7.25 -6.52
CA PRO A 31 -0.46 -6.64 -7.50
C PRO A 31 -0.78 -5.18 -7.81
N SER A 32 -1.97 -4.68 -7.50
CA SER A 32 -2.33 -3.27 -7.64
C SER A 32 -1.64 -2.38 -6.61
N TYR A 33 -0.96 -2.94 -5.59
CA TYR A 33 -0.09 -2.16 -4.71
C TYR A 33 1.35 -2.15 -5.22
N ASN A 34 1.92 -0.97 -5.42
CA ASN A 34 3.30 -0.82 -5.88
C ASN A 34 4.26 -0.17 -4.86
N GLY A 35 3.78 0.18 -3.66
CA GLY A 35 4.58 0.83 -2.62
C GLY A 35 3.78 1.15 -1.34
N LEU A 36 4.27 1.98 -0.41
CA LEU A 36 5.56 2.69 -0.41
C LEU A 36 6.43 2.37 0.82
N LYS A 37 5.93 2.53 2.05
CA LYS A 37 6.77 2.37 3.26
C LYS A 37 5.98 1.93 4.49
N THR A 38 6.60 1.06 5.27
CA THR A 38 6.17 0.67 6.62
C THR A 38 6.99 1.43 7.67
N GLY A 39 6.38 1.86 8.77
CA GLY A 39 7.11 2.47 9.89
C GLY A 39 6.57 1.92 11.21
N THR A 40 7.46 1.56 12.13
CA THR A 40 7.07 1.17 13.48
C THR A 40 8.06 1.76 14.48
N THR A 41 7.58 2.58 15.41
CA THR A 41 8.34 3.02 16.58
C THR A 41 7.48 2.87 17.82
N ARG A 42 8.10 2.88 19.02
CA ARG A 42 7.35 2.77 20.27
C ARG A 42 6.39 3.95 20.49
N SER A 43 6.73 5.14 20.01
CA SER A 43 5.92 6.36 20.16
C SER A 43 4.86 6.53 19.07
N ALA A 44 5.11 6.05 17.84
CA ALA A 44 4.22 6.27 16.70
C ALA A 44 3.31 5.08 16.39
N GLY A 45 3.48 3.94 17.07
CA GLY A 45 2.74 2.72 16.77
C GLY A 45 3.12 2.13 15.41
N ALA A 46 2.21 1.36 14.81
CA ALA A 46 2.38 0.75 13.49
C ALA A 46 1.79 1.66 12.39
N CYS A 47 2.61 2.07 11.43
CA CYS A 47 2.24 2.98 10.34
C CYS A 47 2.47 2.36 8.96
N LEU A 48 1.65 2.74 7.98
CA LEU A 48 1.77 2.34 6.58
C LEU A 48 1.40 3.49 5.64
N THR A 49 2.24 3.69 4.63
CA THR A 49 1.89 4.41 3.40
C THR A 49 1.85 3.42 2.27
N ALA A 50 0.68 3.24 1.66
CA ALA A 50 0.45 2.35 0.53
C ALA A 50 0.03 3.15 -0.70
N ASN A 51 0.59 2.80 -1.86
CA ASN A 51 0.11 3.30 -3.14
C ASN A 51 -0.64 2.17 -3.84
N PHE A 52 -1.88 2.43 -4.21
CA PHE A 52 -2.78 1.55 -4.93
C PHE A 52 -3.02 2.14 -6.32
N GLU A 53 -2.70 1.40 -7.36
CA GLU A 53 -2.72 1.88 -8.74
C GLU A 53 -3.36 0.83 -9.66
N THR A 54 -4.30 1.30 -10.47
CA THR A 54 -4.92 0.60 -11.59
C THR A 54 -4.78 1.48 -12.84
N ASP A 55 -5.23 0.99 -14.00
CA ASP A 55 -5.14 1.73 -15.26
C ASP A 55 -5.92 3.08 -15.25
N TYR A 56 -6.90 3.21 -14.36
CA TYR A 56 -7.82 4.35 -14.30
C TYR A 56 -7.82 5.06 -12.93
N LEU A 57 -7.10 4.52 -11.94
CA LEU A 57 -7.15 5.05 -10.58
C LEU A 57 -5.79 4.94 -9.87
N ASN A 58 -5.32 6.03 -9.29
CA ASN A 58 -4.11 6.07 -8.47
C ASN A 58 -4.41 6.69 -7.11
N LEU A 59 -4.22 5.92 -6.03
CA LEU A 59 -4.58 6.27 -4.66
C LEU A 59 -3.43 6.05 -3.69
N ILE A 60 -3.12 7.09 -2.92
CA ILE A 60 -2.22 6.99 -1.76
C ILE A 60 -3.07 6.87 -0.50
N VAL A 61 -2.87 5.78 0.24
CA VAL A 61 -3.57 5.50 1.50
C VAL A 61 -2.56 5.49 2.64
N ILE A 62 -2.81 6.31 3.67
CA ILE A 62 -1.92 6.48 4.82
C ILE A 62 -2.67 6.08 6.09
N THR A 63 -2.11 5.13 6.84
CA THR A 63 -2.55 4.76 8.19
C THR A 63 -1.45 5.04 9.19
N LEU A 64 -1.80 5.72 10.29
CA LEU A 64 -0.88 6.12 11.35
C LEU A 64 -1.35 5.54 12.68
N ASN A 65 -0.39 5.22 13.56
CA ASN A 65 -0.64 4.79 14.92
C ASN A 65 -1.65 3.64 15.04
N SER A 66 -1.57 2.65 14.15
CA SER A 66 -2.37 1.44 14.29
C SER A 66 -1.94 0.70 15.56
N SER A 67 -2.91 0.14 16.26
CA SER A 67 -2.74 -0.52 17.57
C SER A 67 -1.78 -1.71 17.54
N ASN A 68 -1.62 -2.37 16.38
CA ASN A 68 -0.65 -3.42 16.17
C ASN A 68 -0.29 -3.59 14.67
N ASP A 69 0.66 -4.49 14.38
CA ASP A 69 1.13 -4.78 13.02
C ASP A 69 0.00 -5.25 12.10
N ALA A 70 -0.94 -6.07 12.58
CA ALA A 70 -1.99 -6.64 11.76
C ALA A 70 -3.02 -5.57 11.36
N CYS A 71 -3.40 -4.70 12.30
CA CYS A 71 -4.40 -3.65 12.10
C CYS A 71 -4.02 -2.70 10.95
N ARG A 72 -2.76 -2.23 10.86
CA ARG A 72 -2.38 -1.29 9.78
C ARG A 72 -2.68 -1.83 8.38
N TRP A 73 -2.50 -3.15 8.18
CA TRP A 73 -2.77 -3.78 6.88
C TRP A 73 -4.26 -3.86 6.59
N GLN A 74 -5.05 -4.22 7.61
CA GLN A 74 -6.51 -4.36 7.50
C GLN A 74 -7.17 -3.00 7.29
N ASP A 75 -6.76 -1.99 8.05
CA ASP A 75 -7.33 -0.65 8.00
C ASP A 75 -7.00 0.03 6.66
N THR A 76 -5.76 -0.11 6.16
CA THR A 76 -5.38 0.38 4.83
C THR A 76 -6.19 -0.29 3.72
N ALA A 77 -6.41 -1.62 3.81
CA ALA A 77 -7.24 -2.33 2.83
C ALA A 77 -8.69 -1.82 2.84
N LYS A 78 -9.31 -1.74 4.02
CA LYS A 78 -10.67 -1.23 4.18
C LYS A 78 -10.84 0.20 3.68
N LEU A 79 -9.87 1.07 3.98
CA LEU A 79 -9.91 2.47 3.56
C LEU A 79 -9.75 2.59 2.03
N LYS A 80 -8.89 1.76 1.43
CA LYS A 80 -8.78 1.63 -0.03
C LYS A 80 -10.11 1.20 -0.64
N ASP A 81 -10.72 0.13 -0.12
CA ASP A 81 -11.96 -0.43 -0.66
C ASP A 81 -13.09 0.61 -0.58
N TRP A 82 -13.23 1.28 0.57
CA TRP A 82 -14.19 2.37 0.73
C TRP A 82 -13.97 3.51 -0.27
N ALA A 83 -12.72 3.91 -0.50
CA ALA A 83 -12.39 4.99 -1.43
C ALA A 83 -12.74 4.60 -2.87
N VAL A 84 -12.41 3.37 -3.29
CA VAL A 84 -12.74 2.84 -4.62
C VAL A 84 -14.25 2.83 -4.83
N ASP A 85 -15.02 2.27 -3.89
CA ASP A 85 -16.48 2.21 -3.98
C ASP A 85 -17.09 3.61 -4.11
N ARG A 86 -16.57 4.57 -3.34
CA ARG A 86 -17.05 5.95 -3.38
C ARG A 86 -16.74 6.63 -4.70
N LEU A 87 -15.54 6.45 -5.24
CA LEU A 87 -15.13 7.05 -6.52
C LEU A 87 -15.92 6.48 -7.70
N ASN A 88 -16.11 5.16 -7.72
CA ASN A 88 -16.95 4.50 -8.74
C ASN A 88 -18.38 5.04 -8.71
N SER A 89 -18.95 5.25 -7.52
CA SER A 89 -20.30 5.81 -7.37
C SER A 89 -20.40 7.24 -7.92
N VAL A 90 -19.35 8.06 -7.72
CA VAL A 90 -19.29 9.42 -8.26
C VAL A 90 -19.15 9.41 -9.78
N GLU A 91 -18.31 8.52 -10.32
CA GLU A 91 -18.12 8.37 -11.76
C GLU A 91 -19.43 8.00 -12.48
N GLN A 92 -20.13 6.98 -11.98
CA GLN A 92 -21.43 6.56 -12.51
C GLN A 92 -22.48 7.69 -12.47
N TYR A 93 -22.48 8.49 -11.40
CA TYR A 93 -23.36 9.66 -11.32
C TYR A 93 -23.02 10.70 -12.39
N LEU A 94 -21.75 11.03 -12.57
CA LEU A 94 -21.29 12.00 -13.57
C LEU A 94 -21.63 11.55 -15.00
N GLU A 95 -21.46 10.26 -15.30
CA GLU A 95 -21.88 9.68 -16.58
C GLU A 95 -23.38 9.83 -16.80
N SER A 96 -24.19 9.56 -15.77
CA SER A 96 -25.65 9.69 -15.85
C SER A 96 -26.12 11.13 -16.11
N VAL A 97 -25.37 12.14 -15.64
CA VAL A 97 -25.66 13.56 -15.87
C VAL A 97 -25.36 13.93 -17.33
N LYS A 98 -24.18 13.57 -17.83
CA LYS A 98 -23.78 13.82 -19.23
C LYS A 98 -24.79 13.24 -20.23
N MET A 99 -25.25 12.01 -19.98
CA MET A 99 -26.23 11.32 -20.83
C MET A 99 -27.60 12.01 -20.87
N LYS A 100 -27.95 12.80 -19.84
CA LYS A 100 -29.21 13.57 -19.82
C LYS A 100 -29.07 14.89 -20.57
N GLU A 101 -27.91 15.54 -20.47
CA GLU A 101 -27.61 16.78 -21.19
C GLU A 101 -27.55 16.55 -22.71
N GLU A 102 -26.98 15.43 -23.17
CA GLU A 102 -26.89 15.10 -24.60
C GLU A 102 -28.24 14.71 -25.24
N ARG A 103 -29.26 14.41 -24.43
CA ARG A 103 -30.61 14.05 -24.88
C ARG A 103 -31.60 15.21 -24.83
N GLY A 104 -31.22 16.34 -24.25
CA GLY A 104 -32.04 17.56 -24.14
C GLY A 104 -31.65 18.60 -25.18
#